data_AF-A0A945LMQ7-F1
#
_entry.id   AF-A0A945LMQ7-F1
#
_cell.length_a   1.000
_cell.length_b   1.000
_cell.length_c   1.000
_cell.angle_alpha   90.00
_cell.angle_beta   90.00
_cell.angle_gamma   90.00
#
_symmetry.space_group_name_H-M   'P 1'
#
loop_
_entity.id
_entity.type
_entity.pdbx_description
1 polymer ?
#
loop_
_entity_poly.entity_id
_entity_poly.type
_entity_poly.pdbx_seq_one_letter_code
_entity_poly.pdbx_strand_id
1 'polypeptide(L)' 'NPEYETENYSAGVGIDFGGTFFDMSYTLSKKSGDYVMYSPDTEPHASVNSEKHYLLFTLGFRY' A
#
# COMPACT_ATOMS: atom_id res chain seq x y z
N ASN A 1 13.78 -3.49 19.61
CA ASN A 1 13.61 -4.00 18.25
C ASN A 1 12.59 -3.08 17.60
N PRO A 2 12.98 -2.05 16.81
CA PRO A 2 12.00 -1.14 16.23
C PRO A 2 11.13 -1.95 15.27
N GLU A 3 9.86 -2.08 15.61
CA GLU A 3 8.89 -2.85 14.83
C GLU A 3 8.68 -2.16 13.49
N TYR A 4 8.93 -2.89 12.42
CA TYR A 4 8.56 -2.44 11.08
C TYR A 4 7.04 -2.48 10.96
N GLU A 5 6.40 -1.33 11.07
CA GLU A 5 4.96 -1.20 10.82
C GLU A 5 4.72 -0.96 9.32
N THR A 6 3.95 -1.86 8.71
CA THR A 6 3.45 -1.70 7.34
C THR A 6 1.94 -1.73 7.38
N GLU A 7 1.33 -0.60 7.03
CA GLU A 7 -0.11 -0.45 6.95
C GLU A 7 -0.56 -0.54 5.50
N ASN A 8 -1.53 -1.41 5.23
CA ASN A 8 -2.09 -1.58 3.90
C ASN A 8 -3.59 -1.27 3.93
N TYR A 9 -3.99 -0.29 3.13
CA TYR A 9 -5.39 0.08 2.93
C TYR A 9 -5.78 -0.24 1.49
N SER A 10 -6.87 -0.95 1.30
CA SER A 10 -7.39 -1.27 -0.03
C SER A 10 -8.88 -1.01 -0.10
N ALA A 11 -9.33 -0.44 -1.21
CA ALA A 11 -10.73 -0.26 -1.54
C ALA A 11 -10.97 -0.67 -3.00
N GLY A 12 -12.14 -1.22 -3.28
CA GLY A 12 -12.49 -1.66 -4.62
C GLY A 12 -13.99 -1.59 -4.87
N VAL A 13 -14.34 -1.45 -6.15
CA VAL A 13 -15.71 -1.47 -6.65
C VAL A 13 -15.75 -2.27 -7.94
N GLY A 14 -16.80 -3.05 -8.13
CA GLY A 14 -16.99 -3.89 -9.30
C GLY A 14 -18.44 -3.87 -9.77
N ILE A 15 -18.63 -3.96 -11.08
CA ILE A 15 -19.93 -4.13 -11.73
C ILE A 15 -19.90 -5.36 -12.64
N ASP A 16 -20.93 -6.19 -12.53
CA ASP A 16 -21.09 -7.41 -13.34
C ASP A 16 -22.39 -7.30 -14.16
N PHE A 17 -22.27 -7.45 -15.48
CA PHE A 17 -23.37 -7.44 -16.45
C PHE A 17 -23.72 -8.85 -16.97
N GLY A 18 -23.32 -9.91 -16.25
CA GLY A 18 -23.60 -11.32 -16.58
C GLY A 18 -22.70 -11.91 -17.67
N GLY A 19 -22.40 -11.14 -18.71
CA GLY A 19 -21.45 -11.50 -19.79
C GLY A 19 -20.18 -10.65 -19.82
N THR A 20 -20.09 -9.60 -19.01
CA THR A 20 -18.92 -8.72 -18.93
C THR A 20 -18.83 -8.17 -17.52
N PHE A 21 -17.62 -8.11 -16.96
CA PHE A 21 -17.38 -7.53 -15.66
C PHE A 21 -16.29 -6.46 -15.73
N PHE A 22 -16.46 -5.41 -14.93
CA PHE A 22 -15.50 -4.33 -14.78
C PHE A 22 -15.24 -4.08 -13.30
N ASP A 23 -13.98 -4.25 -12.90
CA ASP A 23 -13.52 -4.04 -11.53
C ASP A 23 -12.46 -2.95 -11.48
N MET A 24 -12.55 -2.10 -10.47
CA MET A 24 -11.55 -1.09 -10.15
C MET A 24 -11.13 -1.27 -8.69
N SER A 25 -9.82 -1.34 -8.43
CA SER A 25 -9.29 -1.42 -7.09
C SER A 25 -8.14 -0.43 -6.88
N TYR A 26 -8.06 0.10 -5.67
CA TYR A 26 -7.03 1.02 -5.25
C TYR A 26 -6.41 0.51 -3.94
N THR A 27 -5.09 0.43 -3.90
CA THR A 27 -4.33 -0.01 -2.73
C THR A 27 -3.28 1.03 -2.38
N LEU A 28 -3.28 1.46 -1.13
CA LEU A 28 -2.27 2.32 -0.51
C LEU A 28 -1.48 1.47 0.48
N SER A 29 -0.18 1.39 0.28
CA SER A 29 0.74 0.73 1.21
C SER A 29 1.66 1.79 1.82
N LYS A 30 1.56 1.97 3.14
CA LYS A 30 2.43 2.86 3.90
C LYS A 30 3.44 2.03 4.66
N LYS A 31 4.71 2.37 4.50
CA LYS A 31 5.81 1.74 5.22
C LYS A 31 6.56 2.82 5.97
N SER A 32 6.49 2.76 7.30
CA SER A 32 7.31 3.60 8.18
C SER A 32 8.38 2.72 8.82
N GLY A 33 9.62 3.19 8.83
CA GLY A 33 10.72 2.51 9.50
C GLY A 33 11.64 3.53 10.14
N ASP A 34 11.79 3.45 11.45
CA ASP A 34 12.75 4.25 12.20
C ASP A 34 14.07 3.48 12.28
N TYR A 35 15.11 4.05 11.68
CA TYR A 35 16.46 3.47 11.71
C TYR A 35 17.31 4.24 12.72
N VAL A 36 17.74 3.55 13.78
CA VAL A 36 18.73 4.05 14.74
C VAL A 36 20.10 3.56 14.30
N MET A 37 20.87 4.42 13.62
CA MET A 37 22.19 4.06 13.08
C MET A 37 23.30 4.14 14.15
N TYR A 38 23.19 5.01 15.17
CA TYR A 38 24.20 5.17 16.23
C TYR A 38 23.58 5.56 17.59
N SER A 39 24.36 5.45 18.66
CA SER A 39 23.97 5.71 20.05
C SER A 39 23.13 7.00 20.21
N PRO A 40 22.10 6.97 21.07
CA PRO A 40 21.04 8.00 21.16
C PRO A 40 21.53 9.41 21.53
N ASP A 41 22.81 9.56 21.87
CA ASP A 41 23.39 10.81 22.38
C ASP A 41 23.99 11.71 21.28
N THR A 42 24.03 11.29 20.01
CA THR A 42 24.86 11.99 19.00
C THR A 42 24.18 12.41 17.68
N GLU A 43 23.11 11.78 17.22
CA GLU A 43 22.50 12.10 15.91
C GLU A 43 20.97 11.90 15.91
N PRO A 44 20.18 12.75 15.21
CA PRO A 44 18.73 12.60 15.13
C PRO A 44 18.31 11.33 14.38
N HIS A 45 17.29 10.65 14.88
CA HIS A 45 16.72 9.45 14.26
C HIS A 45 16.30 9.70 12.81
N ALA A 46 16.76 8.86 11.88
CA ALA A 46 16.32 8.90 10.49
C ALA A 46 15.03 8.09 10.34
N SER A 47 13.90 8.78 10.23
CA SER A 47 12.61 8.17 9.90
C SER A 47 12.46 8.08 8.39
N VAL A 48 12.32 6.86 7.87
CA VAL A 48 12.11 6.61 6.44
C VAL A 48 10.64 6.26 6.23
N ASN A 49 9.89 7.20 5.66
CA ASN A 49 8.51 6.98 5.24
C ASN A 49 8.46 6.68 3.73
N SER A 50 7.78 5.59 3.36
CA SER A 50 7.58 5.17 1.98
C SER A 50 6.09 4.89 1.77
N GLU A 51 5.44 5.66 0.90
CA GLU A 51 4.06 5.45 0.49
C GLU A 51 4.01 4.91 -0.95
N LYS A 52 3.23 3.85 -1.19
CA LYS A 52 3.02 3.27 -2.51
C LYS A 52 1.54 3.25 -2.86
N HIS A 53 1.24 3.73 -4.06
CA HIS A 53 -0.11 3.84 -4.59
C HIS A 53 -0.26 2.87 -5.76
N TYR A 54 -1.25 1.99 -5.70
CA TYR A 54 -1.58 1.04 -6.75
C TYR A 54 -3.01 1.24 -7.19
N LEU A 55 -3.22 1.42 -8.49
CA LEU A 55 -4.52 1.53 -9.12
C LEU A 55 -4.64 0.41 -10.16
N LEU A 56 -5.62 -0.48 -9.99
CA LEU A 56 -5.86 -1.60 -10.87
C LEU A 56 -7.24 -1.47 -11.52
N PHE A 57 -7.28 -1.76 -12.81
CA PHE A 57 -8.50 -1.88 -13.60
C PHE A 57 -8.54 -3.27 -14.22
N THR A 58 -9.68 -3.94 -14.10
CA THR A 58 -9.92 -5.25 -14.69
C THR A 58 -11.15 -5.16 -15.57
N LEU A 59 -11.04 -5.63 -16.81
CA LEU A 59 -12.16 -5.79 -17.73
C LEU A 59 -12.15 -7.22 -18.22
N GLY A 60 -13.26 -7.92 -18.07
CA GLY A 60 -13.40 -9.30 -18.49
C GLY A 60 -14.66 -9.54 -19.30
N PHE A 61 -14.55 -10.42 -20.31
CA PHE A 61 -15.64 -10.83 -21.19
C PHE A 61 -15.88 -12.33 -20.99
N ARG A 62 -17.14 -12.72 -20.85
CA ARG A 62 -17.59 -14.10 -20.69
C ARG A 62 -18.49 -14.42 -21.89
N TYR A 63 -18.09 -15.41 -22.69
CA TYR A 63 -18.80 -15.89 -23.88
C TYR A 63 -19.50 -17.21 -23.61
#